data_AF-A0A933X121-F1
#
_entry.id   AF-A0A933X121-F1
#
_cell.length_a   1.000
_cell.length_b   1.000
_cell.length_c   1.000
_cell.angle_alpha   90.00
_cell.angle_beta   90.00
_cell.angle_gamma   90.00
#
_symmetry.space_group_name_H-M   'P 1'
#
loop_
_entity.id
_entity.type
_entity.pdbx_description
1 polymer ?
#
loop_
_entity_poly.entity_id
_entity_poly.type
_entity_poly.pdbx_seq_one_letter_code
_entity_poly.pdbx_strand_id
1 'polypeptide(L)'
;MRYRGRPELSAFLQRNIADAIDGLIEEERENELARTLIDDAPGAHLLFLWKLLGIEPALARRASMAFNRQPIDARRAFLAVAGYRTPLREYALRNEMTEERVRELLSLGLRAMGAAVGKQGLSVEGWEDHG
;
A
#
# COMPACT_ATOMS: atom_id res chain seq x y z
N MET A 1 -44.09 21.53 -18.62
CA MET A 1 -44.08 21.07 -17.22
C MET A 1 -42.64 20.98 -16.74
N ARG A 2 -42.22 21.83 -15.78
CA ARG A 2 -40.87 21.80 -15.20
C ARG A 2 -40.85 20.78 -14.06
N TYR A 3 -40.19 19.65 -14.27
CA TYR A 3 -39.95 18.67 -13.21
C TYR A 3 -38.98 19.27 -12.19
N ARG A 4 -39.48 19.53 -10.97
CA ARG A 4 -38.71 19.89 -9.76
C ARG A 4 -38.50 18.63 -8.91
N GLY A 5 -37.97 17.57 -9.49
CA GLY A 5 -37.73 16.32 -8.78
C GLY A 5 -36.40 16.38 -8.04
N ARG A 6 -36.45 16.06 -6.74
CA ARG A 6 -35.27 15.76 -5.92
C ARG A 6 -34.37 14.76 -6.68
N PRO A 7 -33.04 14.90 -6.64
CA PRO A 7 -32.17 13.88 -7.21
C PRO A 7 -32.56 12.52 -6.62
N GLU A 8 -32.61 11.48 -7.46
CA GLU A 8 -32.79 10.12 -6.95
C GLU A 8 -31.73 9.88 -5.87
N LEU A 9 -32.14 9.28 -4.76
CA LEU A 9 -31.26 9.05 -3.61
C LEU A 9 -29.95 8.37 -4.04
N SER A 10 -30.03 7.48 -5.03
CA SER A 10 -28.88 6.84 -5.70
C SER A 10 -27.91 7.86 -6.32
N ALA A 11 -28.40 8.80 -7.13
CA ALA A 11 -27.59 9.82 -7.78
C ALA A 11 -26.99 10.80 -6.74
N PHE A 12 -27.74 11.12 -5.69
CA PHE A 12 -27.23 11.93 -4.58
C PHE A 12 -26.13 11.21 -3.81
N LEU A 13 -26.31 9.93 -3.48
CA LEU A 13 -25.29 9.13 -2.79
C LEU A 13 -24.04 8.93 -3.64
N GLN A 14 -24.20 8.58 -4.92
CA GLN A 14 -23.08 8.41 -5.85
C GLN A 14 -22.26 9.69 -5.97
N ARG A 15 -22.93 10.84 -6.08
CA ARG A 15 -22.25 12.14 -6.11
C ARG A 15 -21.50 12.43 -4.82
N ASN A 16 -22.11 12.24 -3.66
CA ASN A 16 -21.40 12.49 -2.39
C ASN A 16 -20.24 11.52 -2.17
N ILE A 17 -20.36 10.27 -2.63
CA ILE A 17 -19.26 9.30 -2.58
C ILE A 17 -18.13 9.73 -3.51
N ALA A 18 -18.44 10.14 -4.74
CA ALA A 18 -17.44 10.67 -5.68
C ALA A 18 -16.75 11.91 -5.11
N ASP A 19 -17.52 12.88 -4.60
CA ASP A 19 -17.01 14.11 -4.01
C ASP A 19 -16.13 13.82 -2.76
N ALA A 20 -16.49 12.81 -1.96
CA ALA A 20 -15.69 12.39 -0.80
C ALA A 20 -14.41 11.67 -1.21
N ILE A 21 -14.45 10.82 -2.24
CA ILE A 21 -13.27 10.15 -2.79
C ILE A 21 -12.31 11.19 -3.39
N ASP A 22 -12.82 12.13 -4.17
CA ASP A 22 -12.03 13.21 -4.77
C ASP A 22 -11.41 14.10 -3.68
N GLY A 23 -12.17 14.40 -2.63
CA GLY A 23 -11.67 15.11 -1.45
C GLY A 23 -10.53 14.38 -0.75
N LEU A 24 -10.65 13.06 -0.57
CA LEU A 24 -9.59 12.24 0.02
C LEU A 24 -8.35 12.16 -0.88
N ILE A 25 -8.53 12.06 -2.20
CA ILE A 25 -7.41 12.05 -3.16
C ILE A 25 -6.68 13.39 -3.16
N GLU A 26 -7.41 14.50 -3.13
CA GLU A 26 -6.79 15.83 -3.09
C GLU A 26 -6.10 16.09 -1.75
N GLU A 27 -6.69 15.65 -0.62
CA GLU A 27 -6.05 15.69 0.69
C GLU A 27 -4.76 14.84 0.73
N GLU A 28 -4.77 13.66 0.10
CA GLU A 28 -3.58 12.81 -0.01
C GLU A 28 -2.50 13.47 -0.88
N ARG A 29 -2.90 14.13 -1.98
CA ARG A 29 -2.01 14.90 -2.86
C ARG A 29 -1.41 16.12 -2.16
N GLU A 30 -2.21 16.85 -1.40
CA GLU A 30 -1.76 17.99 -0.60
C GLU A 30 -0.82 17.54 0.52
N ASN A 31 -1.10 16.41 1.17
CA ASN A 31 -0.21 15.81 2.17
C ASN A 31 1.11 15.30 1.57
N GLU A 32 1.08 14.72 0.36
CA GLU A 32 2.28 14.37 -0.40
C GLU A 32 3.14 15.61 -0.70
N LEU A 33 2.51 16.72 -1.12
CA LEU A 33 3.17 17.99 -1.42
C LEU A 33 3.72 18.67 -0.15
N ALA A 34 2.96 18.67 0.93
CA ALA A 34 3.32 19.32 2.20
C ALA A 34 4.29 18.50 3.05
N ARG A 35 4.53 17.22 2.71
CA ARG A 35 5.27 16.24 3.52
C ARG A 35 4.73 16.12 4.95
N THR A 36 3.50 16.57 5.19
CA THR A 36 2.80 16.45 6.47
C THR A 36 2.42 14.99 6.64
N LEU A 37 2.94 14.41 7.71
CA LEU A 37 2.76 13.01 8.02
C LEU A 37 1.40 12.90 8.70
N ILE A 38 0.46 12.20 8.06
CA ILE A 38 -0.82 11.86 8.69
C ILE A 38 -0.49 10.99 9.90
N ASP A 39 -0.72 11.54 11.09
CA ASP A 39 -0.31 11.02 12.39
C ASP A 39 -1.33 10.00 12.95
N ASP A 40 -1.80 9.09 12.10
CA ASP A 40 -2.58 7.96 12.58
C ASP A 40 -1.62 6.86 13.03
N ALA A 41 -1.66 6.56 14.32
CA ALA A 41 -0.93 5.44 14.90
C ALA A 41 -1.11 4.19 14.00
N PRO A 42 -0.04 3.45 13.66
CA PRO A 42 -0.15 2.32 12.76
C PRO A 42 -1.21 1.36 13.29
N GLY A 43 -2.27 1.15 12.50
CA GLY A 43 -3.35 0.25 12.89
C GLY A 43 -2.78 -1.11 13.31
N ALA A 44 -3.32 -1.69 14.39
CA ALA A 44 -2.76 -2.90 15.02
C ALA A 44 -2.51 -4.07 14.03
N HIS A 45 -3.25 -4.11 12.92
CA HIS A 45 -3.08 -5.08 11.83
C HIS A 45 -1.73 -4.98 11.10
N LEU A 46 -1.09 -3.80 11.09
CA LEU A 46 0.22 -3.59 10.46
C LEU A 46 1.39 -3.88 11.42
N LEU A 47 1.16 -3.93 12.74
CA LEU A 47 2.20 -4.27 13.73
C LEU A 47 2.81 -5.66 13.51
N PHE A 48 2.01 -6.61 13.01
CA PHE A 48 2.50 -7.94 12.65
C PHE A 48 3.52 -7.88 11.51
N LEU A 49 3.30 -7.03 10.50
CA LEU A 49 4.22 -6.88 9.37
C LEU A 49 5.56 -6.32 9.86
N TRP A 50 5.55 -5.34 10.76
CA TRP A 50 6.78 -4.78 11.32
C TRP A 50 7.59 -5.83 12.08
N LYS A 51 6.92 -6.69 12.87
CA LYS A 51 7.57 -7.82 13.55
C LYS A 51 8.15 -8.84 12.56
N LEU A 52 7.41 -9.17 11.50
CA LEU A 52 7.87 -10.10 10.46
C LEU A 52 9.11 -9.57 9.72
N LEU A 53 9.16 -8.26 9.49
CA LEU A 53 10.27 -7.58 8.82
C LEU A 53 11.47 -7.29 9.73
N GLY A 54 11.40 -7.68 11.02
CA GLY A 54 12.44 -7.40 12.00
C GLY A 54 12.58 -5.90 12.35
N ILE A 55 11.53 -5.11 12.11
CA ILE A 55 11.51 -3.69 12.38
C ILE A 55 11.04 -3.47 13.82
N GLU A 56 11.89 -2.84 14.63
CA GLU A 56 11.55 -2.52 16.01
C GLU A 56 10.27 -1.67 16.06
N PRO A 57 9.34 -1.91 17.01
CA PRO A 57 8.10 -1.12 17.12
C PRO A 57 8.34 0.39 17.21
N ALA A 58 9.41 0.81 17.88
CA ALA A 58 9.81 2.21 17.98
C ALA A 58 10.20 2.83 16.61
N LEU A 59 10.62 2.00 15.65
CA LEU A 59 10.97 2.40 14.28
C LEU A 59 9.82 2.19 13.28
N ALA A 60 8.78 1.43 13.65
CA ALA A 60 7.66 1.10 12.77
C ALA A 60 7.05 2.33 12.10
N ARG A 61 6.81 3.41 12.86
CA ARG A 61 6.28 4.66 12.29
C ARG A 61 7.19 5.24 11.20
N ARG A 62 8.50 5.32 11.46
CA ARG A 62 9.47 5.85 10.48
C ARG A 62 9.55 4.95 9.24
N ALA A 63 9.50 3.64 9.43
CA ALA A 63 9.48 2.67 8.35
C ALA A 63 8.20 2.80 7.50
N SER A 64 7.02 2.91 8.11
CA SER A 64 5.75 3.17 7.41
C SER A 64 5.83 4.44 6.57
N MET A 65 6.37 5.52 7.13
CA MET A 65 6.49 6.79 6.41
C MET A 65 7.45 6.70 5.22
N ALA A 66 8.57 6.00 5.38
CA ALA A 66 9.52 5.79 4.29
C ALA A 66 8.92 4.89 3.20
N PHE A 67 8.15 3.87 3.59
CA PHE A 67 7.39 3.01 2.69
C PHE A 67 6.29 3.78 1.93
N ASN A 68 5.54 4.63 2.62
CA ASN A 68 4.45 5.40 2.02
C ASN A 68 4.94 6.41 0.98
N ARG A 69 6.21 6.82 1.04
CA ARG A 69 6.86 7.67 0.02
C ARG A 69 7.32 6.91 -1.23
N GLN A 70 7.19 5.58 -1.27
CA GLN A 70 7.56 4.80 -2.44
C GLN A 70 6.49 4.92 -3.54
N PRO A 71 6.87 4.71 -4.82
CA PRO A 71 5.92 4.66 -5.92
C PRO A 71 4.75 3.71 -5.63
N ILE A 72 3.56 4.07 -6.13
CA ILE A 72 2.34 3.30 -5.88
C ILE A 72 2.47 1.82 -6.24
N ASP A 73 3.18 1.51 -7.32
CA ASP A 73 3.42 0.13 -7.75
C ASP A 73 4.26 -0.66 -6.74
N ALA A 74 5.25 -0.01 -6.11
CA ALA A 74 6.06 -0.63 -5.08
C ALA A 74 5.25 -0.90 -3.81
N ARG A 75 4.40 0.06 -3.42
CA ARG A 75 3.49 -0.10 -2.28
C ARG A 75 2.48 -1.22 -2.51
N ARG A 76 1.87 -1.26 -3.69
CA ARG A 76 0.89 -2.29 -4.08
C ARG A 76 1.51 -3.67 -4.17
N ALA A 77 2.67 -3.81 -4.82
CA ALA A 77 3.38 -5.07 -4.91
C ALA A 77 3.73 -5.61 -3.52
N PHE A 78 4.24 -4.74 -2.63
CA PHE A 78 4.57 -5.13 -1.27
C PHE A 78 3.34 -5.59 -0.48
N LEU A 79 2.24 -4.83 -0.50
CA LEU A 79 1.03 -5.23 0.22
C LEU A 79 0.40 -6.51 -0.34
N ALA A 80 0.35 -6.65 -1.67
CA ALA A 80 -0.20 -7.85 -2.31
C ALA A 80 0.57 -9.11 -1.95
N VAL A 81 1.89 -9.06 -2.09
CA VAL A 81 2.72 -10.26 -1.98
C VAL A 81 3.12 -10.53 -0.52
N ALA A 82 3.51 -9.50 0.25
CA ALA A 82 3.91 -9.66 1.66
C ALA A 82 2.71 -9.64 2.63
N GLY A 83 1.74 -8.75 2.37
CA GLY A 83 0.59 -8.53 3.26
C GLY A 83 -0.53 -9.54 3.03
N TYR A 84 -0.92 -9.74 1.77
CA TYR A 84 -2.02 -10.64 1.39
C TYR A 84 -1.55 -12.03 0.94
N ARG A 85 -0.24 -12.31 0.98
CA ARG A 85 0.36 -13.58 0.56
C ARG A 85 -0.03 -14.00 -0.86
N THR A 86 -0.25 -13.03 -1.76
CA THR A 86 -0.48 -13.33 -3.17
C THR A 86 0.82 -13.90 -3.77
N PRO A 87 0.79 -15.06 -4.44
CA PRO A 87 1.97 -15.60 -5.09
C PRO A 87 2.59 -14.59 -6.06
N LEU A 88 3.93 -14.51 -6.07
CA LEU A 88 4.64 -13.50 -6.87
C LEU A 88 4.32 -13.62 -8.37
N ARG A 89 4.31 -14.84 -8.89
CA ARG A 89 3.94 -15.14 -10.28
C ARG A 89 2.52 -14.73 -10.62
N GLU A 90 1.59 -14.92 -9.68
CA GLU A 90 0.19 -14.54 -9.86
C GLU A 90 0.03 -13.02 -9.89
N TYR A 91 0.72 -12.31 -9.00
CA TYR A 91 0.73 -10.85 -9.01
C TYR A 91 1.35 -10.29 -10.30
N ALA A 92 2.47 -10.87 -10.76
CA ALA A 92 3.14 -10.50 -12.00
C ALA A 92 2.18 -10.66 -13.20
N LEU A 93 1.51 -11.81 -13.31
CA LEU A 93 0.55 -12.09 -14.39
C LEU A 93 -0.63 -11.11 -14.39
N ARG A 94 -1.23 -10.84 -13.22
CA ARG A 94 -2.39 -9.95 -13.09
C ARG A 94 -2.10 -8.49 -13.43
N ASN A 95 -0.85 -8.06 -13.31
CA ASN A 95 -0.43 -6.66 -13.53
C ASN A 95 0.40 -6.50 -14.81
N GLU A 96 0.47 -7.52 -15.66
CA GLU A 96 1.26 -7.50 -16.91
C GLU A 96 2.74 -7.14 -16.68
N MET A 97 3.31 -7.61 -15.57
CA MET A 97 4.70 -7.40 -15.18
C MET A 97 5.50 -8.70 -15.26
N THR A 98 6.82 -8.59 -15.40
CA THR A 98 7.72 -9.74 -15.17
C THR A 98 7.91 -9.98 -13.68
N GLU A 99 8.25 -11.22 -13.31
CA GLU A 99 8.55 -11.55 -11.92
C GLU A 99 9.74 -10.73 -11.40
N GLU A 100 10.75 -10.51 -12.23
CA GLU A 100 11.91 -9.67 -11.91
C GLU A 100 11.49 -8.26 -11.55
N ARG A 101 10.54 -7.68 -12.30
CA ARG A 101 10.05 -6.33 -12.03
C ARG A 101 9.32 -6.27 -10.69
N VAL A 102 8.52 -7.28 -10.36
CA VAL A 102 7.87 -7.37 -9.05
C VAL A 102 8.92 -7.48 -7.94
N ARG A 103 10.00 -8.25 -8.13
CA ARG A 103 11.11 -8.34 -7.15
C ARG A 103 11.83 -7.01 -6.93
N GLU A 104 12.03 -6.22 -7.98
CA GLU A 104 12.57 -4.87 -7.87
C GLU A 104 11.67 -3.95 -7.03
N LEU A 105 10.36 -3.98 -7.30
CA LEU A 105 9.36 -3.21 -6.56
C LEU A 105 9.31 -3.60 -5.08
N LEU A 106 9.34 -4.90 -4.78
CA LEU A 106 9.42 -5.42 -3.40
C LEU A 106 10.71 -4.98 -2.70
N SER A 107 11.85 -5.06 -3.40
CA SER A 107 13.14 -4.63 -2.88
C SER A 107 13.17 -3.14 -2.55
N LEU A 108 12.50 -2.32 -3.37
CA LEU A 108 12.39 -0.89 -3.17
C LEU A 108 11.59 -0.57 -1.89
N GLY A 109 10.47 -1.25 -1.67
CA GLY A 109 9.69 -1.17 -0.43
C GLY A 109 10.48 -1.60 0.81
N LEU A 110 11.15 -2.75 0.74
CA LEU A 110 11.95 -3.30 1.84
C LEU A 110 13.11 -2.38 2.24
N ARG A 111 13.86 -1.86 1.26
CA ARG A 111 14.97 -0.92 1.50
C ARG A 111 14.48 0.38 2.11
N ALA A 112 13.34 0.89 1.66
CA ALA A 112 12.77 2.13 2.21
C ALA A 112 12.44 1.99 3.70
N MET A 113 11.95 0.82 4.12
CA MET A 113 11.63 0.54 5.52
C MET A 113 12.86 0.32 6.41
N GLY A 114 14.07 0.32 5.83
CA GLY A 114 15.30 0.01 6.55
C GLY A 114 15.37 -1.44 7.01
N ALA A 115 14.53 -2.32 6.44
CA ALA A 115 14.62 -3.75 6.68
C ALA A 115 15.99 -4.20 6.15
N ALA A 116 16.82 -4.77 7.03
CA ALA A 116 18.01 -5.43 6.58
C ALA A 116 17.57 -6.54 5.63
N VAL A 117 18.00 -6.48 4.38
CA VAL A 117 17.98 -7.65 3.48
C VAL A 117 19.07 -8.59 4.01
N GLY A 118 18.86 -9.11 5.22
CA GLY A 118 19.75 -10.01 5.92
C GLY A 118 19.60 -11.40 5.32
N LYS A 119 20.72 -12.11 5.24
CA LYS A 119 20.90 -13.45 4.64
C LYS A 119 19.99 -14.59 5.18
N GLN A 120 19.00 -14.31 6.01
CA GLN A 120 18.06 -15.27 6.57
C GLN A 120 16.64 -14.68 6.55
N GLY A 121 15.78 -15.12 5.63
CA GLY A 121 14.31 -15.06 5.81
C GLY A 121 13.49 -14.19 4.87
N LEU A 122 14.10 -13.31 4.06
CA LEU A 122 13.41 -12.60 2.97
C LEU A 122 14.16 -12.84 1.65
N SER A 123 14.59 -14.07 1.39
CA SER A 123 14.85 -14.45 0.00
C SER A 123 13.49 -14.53 -0.69
N VAL A 124 13.39 -13.92 -1.86
CA VAL A 124 12.19 -14.07 -2.69
C VAL A 124 11.96 -15.55 -3.05
N GLU A 125 12.99 -16.39 -2.94
CA GLU A 125 12.90 -17.86 -3.05
C GLU A 125 11.98 -18.49 -1.99
N GLY A 126 11.86 -17.94 -0.78
CA GLY A 126 10.94 -18.45 0.23
C GLY A 126 9.46 -18.14 -0.04
N TRP A 127 9.17 -17.42 -1.12
CA TRP A 127 7.82 -16.97 -1.49
C TRP A 127 7.23 -17.84 -2.61
N GLU A 128 8.01 -18.80 -3.10
CA GLU A 128 7.63 -19.77 -4.13
C GLU A 128 7.03 -21.07 -3.53
N ASP A 129 7.26 -21.35 -2.25
CA ASP A 129 7.00 -22.67 -1.63
C ASP A 129 5.65 -22.82 -0.90
N HIS A 130 4.70 -21.92 -1.12
CA HIS A 130 3.32 -22.06 -0.60
C HIS A 130 2.30 -22.04 -1.73
N GLY A 131 2.43 -23.00 -2.64
CA GLY A 131 1.37 -23.47 -3.53
C GLY A 131 0.50 -24.53 -2.87
#